data_AF-A0A942M478-F1
#
_entry.id   AF-A0A942M478-F1
#
_cell.length_a   1.000
_cell.length_b   1.000
_cell.length_c   1.000
_cell.angle_alpha   90.00
_cell.angle_beta   90.00
_cell.angle_gamma   90.00
#
_symmetry.space_group_name_H-M   'P 1'
#
loop_
_entity.id
_entity.type
_entity.pdbx_description
1 polymer ?
#
loop_
_entity_poly.entity_id
_entity_poly.type
_entity_poly.pdbx_seq_one_letter_code
_entity_poly.pdbx_strand_id
1 'polypeptide(L)'
;MKIILSGYNIDLDGLKETDTILTPETFSAAYARLSRSPKSIPQLRAIARHEISKARAQNRRIIYEMGHHSIAEHSVFNFDIIGISRLAVESLESHRLMSYTEASQRYMKWATNYVTPREIKKTTLEPLFHKTI
;
A
#
# COMPACT_ATOMS: atom_id res chain seq x y z
N MET A 1 5.04 -14.75 7.60
CA MET A 1 4.85 -13.54 6.80
C MET A 1 4.73 -12.32 7.71
N LYS A 2 5.56 -11.31 7.46
CA LYS A 2 5.55 -9.98 8.07
C LYS A 2 5.32 -8.97 6.95
N ILE A 3 4.41 -8.03 7.15
CA ILE A 3 4.12 -6.94 6.21
C ILE A 3 4.43 -5.63 6.94
N ILE A 4 5.22 -4.76 6.31
CA ILE A 4 5.64 -3.48 6.86
C ILE A 4 5.26 -2.40 5.85
N LEU A 5 4.62 -1.32 6.32
CA LEU A 5 4.47 -0.10 5.52
C LEU A 5 5.79 0.67 5.60
N SER A 6 6.57 0.63 4.52
CA SER A 6 7.95 1.14 4.50
C SER A 6 8.03 2.59 4.03
N GLY A 7 6.97 3.07 3.38
CA GLY A 7 6.84 4.48 3.04
C GLY A 7 5.65 4.76 2.16
N TYR A 8 5.45 6.03 1.86
CA TYR A 8 4.44 6.54 0.95
C TYR A 8 4.85 7.94 0.45
N ASN A 9 4.25 8.39 -0.64
CA ASN A 9 4.44 9.76 -1.11
C ASN A 9 3.74 10.77 -0.18
N ILE A 10 4.30 11.96 -0.06
CA ILE A 10 3.74 13.03 0.77
C ILE A 10 3.75 14.37 0.05
N ASP A 11 2.87 15.26 0.49
CA ASP A 11 2.86 16.65 0.07
C ASP A 11 4.15 17.35 0.55
N LEU A 12 4.97 17.80 -0.40
CA LEU A 12 6.24 18.49 -0.12
C LEU A 12 6.08 19.75 0.76
N ASP A 13 4.98 20.49 0.63
CA ASP A 13 4.76 21.68 1.46
C ASP A 13 4.41 21.31 2.90
N GLY A 14 3.86 20.11 3.12
CA GLY A 14 3.65 19.58 4.47
C GLY A 14 4.96 19.40 5.24
N LEU A 15 6.09 19.18 4.57
CA LEU A 15 7.40 19.09 5.22
C LEU A 15 7.90 20.43 5.77
N LYS A 16 7.31 21.55 5.36
CA LYS A 16 7.64 22.89 5.84
C LYS A 16 6.81 23.29 7.05
N GLU A 17 5.81 22.49 7.41
CA GLU A 17 4.85 22.76 8.48
C GLU A 17 5.18 21.87 9.70
N THR A 18 5.10 22.42 10.92
CA THR A 18 5.52 21.71 12.14
C THR A 18 4.45 20.81 12.75
N ASP A 19 3.17 21.08 12.48
CA ASP A 19 2.02 20.41 13.13
C ASP A 19 1.08 19.72 12.12
N THR A 20 1.64 19.26 11.00
CA THR A 20 0.85 18.65 9.93
C THR A 20 1.07 17.14 9.90
N ILE A 21 -0.03 16.39 9.82
CA ILE A 21 0.02 14.95 9.60
C ILE A 21 0.46 14.72 8.15
N LEU A 22 1.64 14.15 7.97
CA LEU A 22 2.14 13.76 6.65
C LEU A 22 1.42 12.48 6.20
N THR A 23 0.64 12.59 5.13
CA THR A 23 -0.13 11.46 4.58
C THR A 23 -0.35 11.64 3.07
N PRO A 24 -0.33 10.54 2.28
CA PRO A 24 -0.60 10.60 0.85
C PRO A 24 -2.05 10.99 0.55
N GLU A 25 -2.96 10.79 1.52
CA GLU A 25 -4.39 11.09 1.40
C GLU A 25 -4.67 12.56 1.04
N THR A 26 -3.73 13.46 1.33
CA THR A 26 -3.79 14.89 1.02
C THR A 26 -3.92 15.15 -0.49
N PHE A 27 -3.22 14.37 -1.32
CA PHE A 27 -3.33 14.47 -2.79
C PHE A 27 -4.74 14.08 -3.25
N SER A 28 -5.19 12.90 -2.86
CA SER A 28 -6.51 12.40 -3.25
C SER A 28 -7.63 13.33 -2.77
N ALA A 29 -7.53 13.88 -1.56
CA ALA A 29 -8.54 14.79 -1.02
C ALA A 29 -8.55 16.17 -1.69
N ALA A 30 -7.38 16.72 -2.02
CA ALA A 30 -7.28 17.97 -2.76
C ALA A 30 -7.81 17.79 -4.19
N TYR A 31 -7.43 16.71 -4.87
CA TYR A 31 -7.78 16.47 -6.27
C TYR A 31 -9.24 16.09 -6.46
N ALA A 32 -9.85 15.43 -5.47
CA ALA A 32 -11.30 15.21 -5.43
C ALA A 32 -12.13 16.50 -5.43
N ARG A 33 -11.54 17.65 -5.07
CA ARG A 33 -12.22 18.96 -5.04
C ARG A 33 -12.03 19.79 -6.30
N LEU A 34 -11.13 19.41 -7.22
CA LEU A 34 -10.73 20.26 -8.35
C LEU A 34 -11.89 20.72 -9.21
N SER A 35 -12.75 19.79 -9.61
CA SER A 35 -13.89 20.10 -10.49
C SER A 35 -15.08 20.73 -9.76
N ARG A 36 -15.00 20.92 -8.43
CA ARG A 36 -16.13 21.37 -7.58
C ARG A 36 -15.75 22.53 -6.66
N SER A 37 -14.56 23.11 -6.82
CA SER A 37 -14.09 24.22 -5.99
C SER A 37 -13.49 25.32 -6.86
N PRO A 38 -13.79 26.60 -6.60
CA PRO A 38 -13.14 27.71 -7.26
C PRO A 38 -11.71 27.96 -6.75
N LYS A 39 -11.25 27.19 -5.76
CA LYS A 39 -9.92 27.35 -5.16
C LYS A 39 -8.84 26.78 -6.06
N SER A 40 -7.66 27.39 -6.02
CA SER A 40 -6.47 26.89 -6.71
C SER A 40 -5.96 25.58 -6.10
N ILE A 41 -5.19 24.81 -6.88
CA ILE A 41 -4.57 23.56 -6.43
C ILE A 41 -3.76 23.73 -5.14
N PRO A 42 -2.88 24.74 -4.99
CA PRO A 42 -2.12 24.94 -3.75
C PRO A 42 -3.03 25.19 -2.54
N GLN A 43 -4.11 25.97 -2.71
CA GLN A 43 -5.08 26.21 -1.64
C GLN A 43 -5.81 24.93 -1.23
N LEU A 44 -6.21 24.10 -2.20
CA LEU A 44 -6.86 22.82 -1.92
C LEU A 44 -5.95 21.85 -1.19
N ARG A 45 -4.66 21.79 -1.56
CA ARG A 45 -3.64 21.00 -0.85
C ARG A 45 -3.40 21.50 0.57
N ALA A 46 -3.27 22.80 0.78
CA ALA A 46 -3.15 23.38 2.12
C ALA A 46 -4.36 23.05 3.01
N ILE A 47 -5.58 23.18 2.49
CA ILE A 47 -6.80 22.77 3.21
C ILE A 47 -6.77 21.28 3.54
N ALA A 48 -6.41 20.43 2.57
CA ALA A 48 -6.36 18.99 2.78
C ALA A 48 -5.37 18.59 3.88
N ARG A 49 -4.21 19.25 3.97
CA ARG A 49 -3.20 19.03 5.03
C ARG A 49 -3.72 19.32 6.43
N HIS A 50 -4.51 20.38 6.60
CA HIS A 50 -5.05 20.76 7.92
C HIS A 50 -6.40 20.11 8.26
N GLU A 51 -7.12 19.55 7.29
CA GLU A 51 -8.45 18.96 7.48
C GLU A 51 -8.50 17.43 7.19
N ILE A 52 -7.53 16.67 7.71
CA ILE A 52 -7.37 15.22 7.41
C ILE A 52 -8.65 14.39 7.65
N SER A 53 -9.40 14.66 8.72
CA SER A 53 -10.63 13.93 9.02
C SER A 53 -11.71 14.16 7.95
N LYS A 54 -11.88 15.40 7.50
CA LYS A 54 -12.80 15.77 6.40
C LYS A 54 -12.30 15.23 5.07
N ALA A 55 -10.99 15.29 4.82
CA ALA A 55 -10.34 14.70 3.65
C ALA A 55 -10.65 13.21 3.52
N ARG A 56 -10.52 12.42 4.60
CA ARG A 56 -10.86 10.99 4.63
C ARG A 56 -12.34 10.71 4.36
N ALA A 57 -13.23 11.45 5.01
CA ALA A 57 -14.67 11.29 4.80
C ALA A 57 -15.06 11.58 3.34
N GLN A 58 -14.45 12.61 2.76
CA GLN A 58 -14.69 12.96 1.37
C GLN A 58 -14.07 11.97 0.39
N ASN A 59 -12.87 11.47 0.65
CA ASN A 59 -12.27 10.40 -0.14
C ASN A 59 -13.20 9.19 -0.18
N ARG A 60 -13.79 8.80 0.96
CA ARG A 60 -14.77 7.69 0.97
C ARG A 60 -15.94 7.93 0.03
N ARG A 61 -16.57 9.09 0.12
CA ARG A 61 -17.70 9.46 -0.73
C ARG A 61 -17.32 9.55 -2.22
N ILE A 62 -16.27 10.29 -2.55
CA ILE A 62 -15.94 10.60 -3.95
C ILE A 62 -15.29 9.41 -4.65
N ILE A 63 -14.36 8.72 -3.98
CA ILE A 63 -13.62 7.62 -4.58
C ILE A 63 -14.45 6.35 -4.58
N TYR A 64 -15.02 5.94 -3.45
CA TYR A 64 -15.71 4.65 -3.34
C TYR A 64 -17.20 4.73 -3.70
N GLU A 65 -17.94 5.72 -3.20
CA GLU A 65 -19.39 5.79 -3.43
C GLU A 65 -19.75 6.36 -4.81
N MET A 66 -19.02 7.37 -5.28
CA MET A 66 -19.26 8.00 -6.59
C MET A 66 -18.43 7.39 -7.74
N GLY A 67 -17.55 6.42 -7.45
CA GLY A 67 -16.78 5.69 -8.47
C GLY A 67 -15.64 6.46 -9.13
N HIS A 68 -15.20 7.60 -8.56
CA HIS A 68 -14.06 8.35 -9.10
C HIS A 68 -12.71 7.75 -8.64
N HIS A 69 -12.47 6.49 -9.00
CA HIS A 69 -11.34 5.70 -8.51
C HIS A 69 -9.96 6.22 -8.91
N SER A 70 -9.82 6.87 -10.06
CA SER A 70 -8.54 7.41 -10.55
C SER A 70 -7.89 8.41 -9.59
N ILE A 71 -8.67 9.06 -8.74
CA ILE A 71 -8.15 10.00 -7.73
C ILE A 71 -7.32 9.27 -6.65
N ALA A 72 -7.64 8.00 -6.36
CA ALA A 72 -6.91 7.19 -5.40
C ALA A 72 -5.48 6.87 -5.87
N GLU A 73 -5.25 6.83 -7.19
CA GLU A 73 -3.97 6.47 -7.80
C GLU A 73 -2.85 7.49 -7.49
N HIS A 74 -3.20 8.69 -7.04
CA HIS A 74 -2.22 9.69 -6.58
C HIS A 74 -1.62 9.37 -5.20
N SER A 75 -2.17 8.40 -4.47
CA SER A 75 -1.64 7.91 -3.21
C SER A 75 -0.86 6.61 -3.45
N VAL A 76 0.46 6.65 -3.27
CA VAL A 76 1.38 5.54 -3.55
C VAL A 76 2.02 5.07 -2.24
N PHE A 77 1.98 3.76 -2.01
CA PHE A 77 2.50 3.11 -0.81
C PHE A 77 3.58 2.08 -1.17
N ASN A 78 4.62 1.99 -0.34
CA ASN A 78 5.67 1.01 -0.43
C ASN A 78 5.54 0.03 0.73
N PHE A 79 5.58 -1.28 0.43
CA PHE A 79 5.46 -2.33 1.43
C PHE A 79 6.64 -3.28 1.36
N ASP A 80 7.22 -3.61 2.51
CA ASP A 80 8.14 -4.74 2.64
C ASP A 80 7.36 -5.98 3.07
N ILE A 81 7.44 -7.04 2.27
CA ILE A 81 6.77 -8.31 2.55
C ILE A 81 7.83 -9.39 2.77
N ILE A 82 7.94 -9.87 4.02
CA ILE A 82 9.03 -10.74 4.46
C ILE A 82 8.48 -12.11 4.90
N GLY A 83 9.17 -13.18 4.52
CA GLY A 83 8.76 -14.55 4.87
C GLY A 83 7.41 -14.93 4.25
N ILE A 84 7.23 -14.55 2.98
CA ILE A 84 6.16 -14.97 2.09
C ILE A 84 6.61 -16.22 1.31
N SER A 85 5.68 -17.13 1.00
CA SER A 85 6.01 -18.31 0.19
C SER A 85 6.16 -17.93 -1.29
N ARG A 86 6.99 -18.66 -2.03
CA ARG A 86 7.16 -18.47 -3.48
C ARG A 86 5.80 -18.50 -4.22
N LEU A 87 4.94 -19.45 -3.87
CA LEU A 87 3.60 -19.56 -4.45
C LEU A 87 2.74 -18.30 -4.19
N ALA A 88 2.83 -17.71 -3.00
CA ALA A 88 2.09 -16.49 -2.69
C ALA A 88 2.67 -15.25 -3.40
N VAL A 89 3.98 -15.21 -3.66
CA VAL A 89 4.61 -14.16 -4.48
C VAL A 89 4.05 -14.17 -5.90
N GLU A 90 3.95 -15.34 -6.56
CA GLU A 90 3.39 -15.44 -7.92
C GLU A 90 1.95 -14.88 -8.00
N SER A 91 1.12 -15.14 -6.98
CA SER A 91 -0.23 -14.56 -6.89
C SER A 91 -0.19 -13.05 -6.70
N LEU A 92 0.69 -12.55 -5.84
CA LEU A 92 0.86 -11.12 -5.61
C LEU A 92 1.29 -10.39 -6.88
N GLU A 93 2.32 -10.90 -7.56
CA GLU A 93 2.93 -10.31 -8.76
C GLU A 93 2.09 -10.47 -10.03
N SER A 94 1.00 -11.24 -9.97
CA SER A 94 0.00 -11.28 -11.05
C SER A 94 -0.73 -9.94 -11.26
N HIS A 95 -0.66 -9.02 -10.29
CA HIS A 95 -1.26 -7.69 -10.39
C HIS A 95 -0.36 -6.73 -11.17
N ARG A 96 -0.81 -6.29 -12.34
CA ARG A 96 0.02 -5.52 -13.29
C ARG A 96 0.22 -4.04 -12.94
N LEU A 97 -0.58 -3.48 -12.02
CA LEU A 97 -0.56 -2.05 -11.66
C LEU A 97 0.18 -1.81 -10.34
N MET A 98 1.32 -2.47 -10.17
CA MET A 98 2.20 -2.36 -9.01
C MET A 98 3.65 -2.45 -9.47
N SER A 99 4.59 -2.05 -8.60
CA SER A 99 6.02 -2.16 -8.84
C SER A 99 6.63 -3.13 -7.85
N TYR A 100 7.45 -4.06 -8.33
CA TYR A 100 7.99 -5.16 -7.52
C TYR A 100 9.51 -5.17 -7.55
N THR A 101 10.08 -5.62 -6.43
CA THR A 101 11.50 -6.00 -6.34
C THR A 101 11.55 -7.24 -5.46
N GLU A 102 11.68 -8.41 -6.10
CA GLU A 102 11.80 -9.70 -5.43
C GLU A 102 13.28 -10.06 -5.19
N ALA A 103 13.58 -10.67 -4.05
CA ALA A 103 14.89 -11.26 -3.80
C ALA A 103 15.17 -12.40 -4.79
N SER A 104 16.11 -12.16 -5.72
CA SER A 104 16.36 -13.11 -6.81
C SER A 104 17.05 -14.39 -6.33
N GLN A 105 16.39 -15.54 -6.55
CA GLN A 105 16.96 -16.88 -6.28
C GLN A 105 18.20 -17.21 -7.12
N ARG A 106 18.45 -16.47 -8.21
CA ARG A 106 19.67 -16.63 -9.03
C ARG A 106 20.93 -16.19 -8.27
N TYR A 107 20.80 -15.20 -7.39
CA TYR A 107 21.91 -14.60 -6.66
C TYR A 107 21.89 -14.95 -5.17
N MET A 108 20.71 -15.02 -4.56
CA MET A 108 20.56 -15.47 -3.19
C MET A 108 20.14 -16.93 -3.19
N LYS A 109 21.06 -17.83 -2.82
CA LYS A 109 20.75 -19.23 -2.54
C LYS A 109 20.29 -19.36 -1.09
N TRP A 110 19.07 -19.80 -0.89
CA TRP A 110 18.49 -19.96 0.43
C TRP A 110 18.67 -21.42 0.84
N ALA A 111 19.36 -21.70 1.95
CA ALA A 111 19.32 -23.03 2.54
C ALA A 111 17.89 -23.31 3.00
N THR A 112 17.29 -24.42 2.55
CA THR A 112 16.01 -25.02 3.00
C THR A 112 15.07 -24.07 3.76
N ASN A 113 14.61 -23.03 3.08
CA ASN A 113 13.63 -22.08 3.61
C ASN A 113 12.31 -22.27 2.87
N TYR A 114 11.47 -23.17 3.39
CA TYR A 114 10.09 -23.31 2.97
C TYR A 114 9.14 -22.78 4.04
N VAL A 115 7.94 -22.40 3.63
CA VAL A 115 6.87 -21.95 4.54
C VAL A 115 5.89 -23.10 4.71
N THR A 116 5.74 -23.60 5.95
CA THR A 116 4.64 -24.52 6.28
C THR A 116 3.34 -23.73 6.40
N PRO A 117 2.30 -24.05 5.59
CA PRO A 117 0.97 -23.45 5.72
C PRO A 117 0.41 -23.67 7.13
N ARG A 118 -0.36 -22.70 7.65
CA ARG A 118 -0.92 -22.77 9.01
C ARG A 118 -1.89 -23.94 9.16
N GLU A 119 -2.58 -24.26 8.07
CA GLU A 119 -3.55 -25.34 7.93
C GLU A 119 -2.91 -26.72 8.01
N ILE A 120 -1.61 -26.83 7.69
CA ILE A 120 -0.84 -28.09 7.74
C ILE A 120 -0.13 -28.23 9.09
N LYS A 121 0.23 -27.12 9.73
CA LYS A 121 0.99 -27.11 10.99
C LYS A 121 0.22 -27.82 12.11
N LYS A 122 0.90 -28.71 12.85
CA LYS A 122 0.37 -29.59 13.91
C LYS A 122 -0.72 -30.57 13.46
N THR A 123 -0.78 -30.87 12.16
CA THR A 123 -1.67 -31.90 11.62
C THR A 123 -0.90 -33.19 11.32
N THR A 124 -1.62 -34.28 11.07
CA THR A 124 -1.03 -35.55 10.62
C THR A 124 -0.33 -35.45 9.26
N LEU A 125 -0.61 -34.40 8.48
CA LEU A 125 -0.02 -34.16 7.17
C LEU A 125 1.32 -33.42 7.25
N GLU A 126 1.67 -32.82 8.39
CA GLU A 126 2.91 -32.04 8.55
C GLU A 126 4.18 -32.85 8.25
N PRO A 127 4.35 -34.11 8.73
CA PRO A 127 5.52 -34.91 8.39
C PRO A 127 5.58 -35.27 6.90
N LEU A 128 4.43 -35.55 6.28
CA LEU A 128 4.36 -35.84 4.84
C LEU A 128 4.75 -34.62 4.02
N PHE A 129 4.25 -33.44 4.40
CA PHE A 129 4.61 -32.17 3.80
C PHE A 129 6.12 -31.98 3.85
N HIS A 130 6.74 -32.03 5.04
CA HIS A 130 8.20 -31.87 5.20
C HIS A 130 9.05 -32.92 4.46
N LYS A 131 8.53 -34.13 4.24
CA LYS A 131 9.24 -35.16 3.44
C LYS A 131 9.21 -34.86 1.93
N THR A 132 8.24 -34.09 1.47
CA THR A 132 7.99 -33.87 0.03
C THR A 132 8.76 -32.66 -0.52
N ILE A 133 9.12 -31.72 0.36
CA ILE A 133 9.84 -30.47 0.05
C ILE A 133 11.33 -30.59 0.29
#